data_AF-A0A6M5K890-F1
#
_entry.id   AF-A0A6M5K890-F1
#
_cell.length_a   1.000
_cell.length_b   1.000
_cell.length_c   1.000
_cell.angle_alpha   90.00
_cell.angle_beta   90.00
_cell.angle_gamma   90.00
#
_symmetry.space_group_name_H-M   'P 1'
#
loop_
_entity.id
_entity.type
_entity.pdbx_description
1 polymer ?
#
loop_
_entity_poly.entity_id
_entity_poly.type
_entity_poly.pdbx_seq_one_letter_code
_entity_poly.pdbx_strand_id
1 'polypeptide(L)'
;TITRKTHPLIKIINNSFIDLPTPSNISSWWNFGSLLGICLITQIATGLFLAMHYTPDTLSAFSSVAHITRDVNYGWMIRYLHANGASMFFICLFLHIGRGLYYGSFLFLKTWNVGIILLLASMATAFMGYVLPWGQMSFWGATVITNLLSAIPYIGPDLVQWIWGGFSVDKATLTRFFTFHFILPFVIAALATIHLLFLHDTGSNNPSGLMSNSDKIVFHPYYTIKDILGLIFLLLLLMSLTLFAPDLLTDPDNYTLANPLNTPPHIKPEWYFLFAYAILRSIPNKLGGVLALFMSILILAIIPMIHLSKQQSMMFRPIGQSLFWTLTATLLTLTWIGGQPVEHPFVTIGQMASIMY
;
A
#
# COMPACT_ATOMS: atom_id res chain seq x y z
N THR A 1 31.74 12.20 -28.04
CA THR A 1 30.67 12.34 -27.02
C THR A 1 30.32 10.97 -26.49
N ILE A 2 30.08 10.83 -25.19
CA ILE A 2 29.79 9.53 -24.55
C ILE A 2 28.39 9.07 -24.99
N THR A 3 28.26 7.83 -25.49
CA THR A 3 26.99 7.23 -25.95
C THR A 3 25.85 7.38 -24.93
N ARG A 4 26.18 7.24 -23.65
CA ARG A 4 25.30 7.42 -22.50
C ARG A 4 24.58 8.78 -22.46
N LYS A 5 25.21 9.84 -23.00
CA LYS A 5 24.67 11.21 -23.01
C LYS A 5 24.02 11.60 -24.34
N THR A 6 24.26 10.84 -25.41
CA THR A 6 23.79 11.18 -26.76
C THR A 6 22.69 10.27 -27.28
N HIS A 7 22.72 8.97 -26.95
CA HIS A 7 21.72 8.02 -27.43
C HIS A 7 20.35 8.35 -26.80
N PRO A 8 19.27 8.55 -27.58
CA PRO A 8 17.99 9.05 -27.07
C PRO A 8 17.42 8.27 -25.88
N LEU A 9 17.47 6.94 -25.92
CA LEU A 9 17.01 6.09 -24.81
C LEU A 9 17.96 6.10 -23.60
N ILE A 10 19.26 5.88 -23.83
CA ILE A 10 20.25 5.81 -22.73
C ILE A 10 20.38 7.16 -22.02
N LYS A 11 20.16 8.28 -22.73
CA LYS A 11 20.14 9.62 -22.15
C LYS A 11 19.08 9.77 -21.06
N ILE A 12 17.91 9.13 -21.21
CA ILE A 12 16.87 9.14 -20.17
C ILE A 12 17.40 8.47 -18.91
N ILE A 13 17.93 7.24 -19.04
CA ILE A 13 18.54 6.48 -17.94
C ILE A 13 19.70 7.27 -17.30
N ASN A 14 20.54 7.91 -18.11
CA ASN A 14 21.64 8.72 -17.62
C ASN A 14 21.16 9.83 -16.69
N ASN A 15 20.17 10.60 -17.16
CA ASN A 15 19.69 11.78 -16.46
C ASN A 15 18.81 11.44 -15.26
N SER A 16 18.12 10.30 -15.31
CA SER A 16 17.20 9.87 -14.24
C SER A 16 17.85 8.97 -13.18
N PHE A 17 19.01 8.39 -13.45
CA PHE A 17 19.59 7.38 -12.56
C PHE A 17 21.11 7.48 -12.37
N ILE A 18 21.89 7.93 -13.36
CA ILE A 18 23.35 7.89 -13.28
C ILE A 18 23.92 9.25 -12.86
N ASP A 19 23.74 10.25 -13.71
CA ASP A 19 24.23 11.62 -13.49
C ASP A 19 23.19 12.49 -12.77
N LEU A 20 22.13 11.90 -12.19
CA LEU A 20 21.07 12.63 -11.48
C LEU A 20 21.66 13.39 -10.28
N PRO A 21 21.58 14.74 -10.25
CA PRO A 21 22.07 15.54 -9.13
C PRO A 21 21.17 15.36 -7.90
N THR A 22 21.70 14.78 -6.85
CA THR A 22 20.96 14.41 -5.63
C THR A 22 21.56 15.11 -4.42
N PRO A 23 20.77 15.63 -3.46
CA PRO A 23 21.32 16.26 -2.26
C PRO A 23 22.29 15.30 -1.56
N SER A 24 23.43 15.79 -1.06
CA SER A 24 24.47 14.95 -0.43
C SER A 24 24.03 14.26 0.88
N ASN A 25 22.99 14.80 1.54
CA ASN A 25 22.62 14.46 2.91
C ASN A 25 21.29 13.70 3.06
N ILE A 26 20.76 13.07 2.01
CA ILE A 26 19.52 12.27 2.15
C ILE A 26 19.77 11.01 2.98
N SER A 27 18.94 10.79 4.00
CA SER A 27 19.04 9.67 4.96
C SER A 27 18.42 8.37 4.44
N SER A 28 18.42 7.30 5.24
CA SER A 28 17.82 6.00 4.87
C SER A 28 16.34 6.09 4.48
N TRP A 29 15.62 7.09 4.99
CA TRP A 29 14.22 7.33 4.66
C TRP A 29 13.98 7.59 3.16
N TRP A 30 15.00 8.00 2.40
CA TRP A 30 14.89 8.18 0.95
C TRP A 30 14.94 6.88 0.16
N ASN A 31 15.44 5.79 0.74
CA ASN A 31 15.52 4.49 0.08
C ASN A 31 14.13 3.88 -0.18
N PHE A 32 13.10 4.24 0.59
CA PHE A 32 11.76 3.66 0.40
C PHE A 32 11.15 3.94 -0.98
N GLY A 33 11.64 4.95 -1.73
CA GLY A 33 11.24 5.13 -3.12
C GLY A 33 11.72 4.00 -4.03
N SER A 34 13.00 3.65 -3.97
CA SER A 34 13.56 2.54 -4.76
C SER A 34 13.06 1.19 -4.25
N LEU A 35 12.90 1.01 -2.95
CA LEU A 35 12.31 -0.22 -2.38
C LEU A 35 10.88 -0.47 -2.88
N LEU A 36 10.04 0.56 -2.97
CA LEU A 36 8.69 0.43 -3.56
C LEU A 36 8.74 -0.01 -5.02
N GLY A 37 9.70 0.51 -5.80
CA GLY A 37 9.93 0.06 -7.18
C GLY A 37 10.27 -1.44 -7.24
N ILE A 38 11.14 -1.91 -6.34
CA ILE A 38 11.48 -3.34 -6.27
C ILE A 38 10.29 -4.18 -5.79
N CYS A 39 9.53 -3.73 -4.80
CA CYS A 39 8.31 -4.41 -4.37
C CYS A 39 7.33 -4.54 -5.55
N LEU A 40 7.12 -3.48 -6.34
CA LEU A 40 6.25 -3.53 -7.51
C LEU A 40 6.71 -4.55 -8.56
N ILE A 41 8.01 -4.54 -8.90
CA ILE A 41 8.58 -5.52 -9.84
C ILE A 41 8.41 -6.94 -9.30
N THR A 42 8.64 -7.15 -8.01
CA THR A 42 8.50 -8.44 -7.34
C THR A 42 7.05 -8.93 -7.39
N GLN A 43 6.08 -8.06 -7.09
CA GLN A 43 4.65 -8.39 -7.17
C GLN A 43 4.20 -8.71 -8.60
N ILE A 44 4.63 -7.93 -9.60
CA ILE A 44 4.30 -8.19 -11.01
C ILE A 44 4.89 -9.53 -11.45
N ALA A 45 6.16 -9.78 -11.17
CA ALA A 45 6.83 -11.02 -11.57
C ALA A 45 6.18 -12.25 -10.91
N THR A 46 6.09 -12.27 -9.58
CA THR A 46 5.47 -13.38 -8.84
C THR A 46 4.00 -13.55 -9.21
N GLY A 47 3.24 -12.46 -9.35
CA GLY A 47 1.84 -12.48 -9.75
C GLY A 47 1.62 -13.07 -11.14
N LEU A 48 2.49 -12.76 -12.11
CA LEU A 48 2.47 -13.36 -13.45
C LEU A 48 2.66 -14.87 -13.39
N PHE A 49 3.65 -15.37 -12.64
CA PHE A 49 3.86 -16.81 -12.48
C PHE A 49 2.69 -17.50 -11.76
N LEU A 50 2.09 -16.87 -10.75
CA LEU A 50 0.90 -17.41 -10.09
C LEU A 50 -0.31 -17.45 -11.04
N ALA A 51 -0.50 -16.42 -11.86
CA ALA A 51 -1.60 -16.34 -12.81
C ALA A 51 -1.56 -17.42 -13.89
N MET A 52 -0.38 -17.97 -14.22
CA MET A 52 -0.24 -19.10 -15.16
C MET A 52 -0.88 -20.40 -14.63
N HIS A 53 -1.13 -20.49 -13.32
CA HIS A 53 -1.64 -21.69 -12.65
C HIS A 53 -2.96 -21.47 -11.89
N TYR A 54 -3.44 -20.23 -11.82
CA TYR A 54 -4.65 -19.86 -11.09
C TYR A 54 -5.90 -19.89 -11.99
N THR A 55 -7.04 -20.30 -11.44
CA THR A 55 -8.34 -20.29 -12.13
C THR A 55 -9.35 -19.36 -11.44
N PRO A 56 -9.84 -18.29 -12.09
CA PRO A 56 -10.79 -17.34 -11.50
C PRO A 56 -12.25 -17.83 -11.58
N ASP A 57 -12.51 -19.03 -11.08
CA ASP A 57 -13.84 -19.65 -10.98
C ASP A 57 -14.11 -20.14 -9.55
N THR A 58 -15.30 -19.89 -9.00
CA THR A 58 -15.60 -20.13 -7.58
C THR A 58 -15.49 -21.59 -7.15
N LEU A 59 -15.63 -22.54 -8.09
CA LEU A 59 -15.48 -23.97 -7.81
C LEU A 59 -14.00 -24.41 -7.73
N SER A 60 -13.10 -23.65 -8.35
CA SER A 60 -11.69 -24.04 -8.52
C SER A 60 -10.66 -23.05 -8.00
N ALA A 61 -11.04 -21.82 -7.64
CA ALA A 61 -10.11 -20.79 -7.22
C ALA A 61 -9.29 -21.21 -5.99
N PHE A 62 -9.97 -21.65 -4.93
CA PHE A 62 -9.32 -22.12 -3.71
C PHE A 62 -8.42 -23.34 -3.96
N SER A 63 -8.91 -24.33 -4.72
CA SER A 63 -8.14 -25.53 -5.04
C SER A 63 -6.96 -25.25 -5.99
N SER A 64 -7.07 -24.28 -6.90
CA SER A 64 -5.97 -23.84 -7.77
C SER A 64 -4.83 -23.20 -6.96
N VAL A 65 -5.15 -22.41 -5.93
CA VAL A 65 -4.14 -21.86 -5.00
C VAL A 65 -3.49 -22.97 -4.16
N ALA A 66 -4.27 -23.97 -3.75
CA ALA A 66 -3.72 -25.15 -3.08
C ALA A 66 -2.78 -25.96 -4.02
N HIS A 67 -3.18 -26.15 -5.27
CA HIS A 67 -2.38 -26.80 -6.32
C HIS A 67 -1.06 -26.03 -6.59
N ILE A 68 -1.10 -24.70 -6.70
CA ILE A 68 0.11 -23.87 -6.79
C ILE A 68 1.06 -24.16 -5.62
N THR A 69 0.51 -24.26 -4.41
CA THR A 69 1.32 -24.43 -3.20
C THR A 69 1.92 -25.83 -3.12
N ARG A 70 1.20 -26.86 -3.56
CA ARG A 70 1.56 -28.27 -3.32
C ARG A 70 2.22 -28.97 -4.50
N ASP A 71 1.80 -28.65 -5.71
CA ASP A 71 2.10 -29.45 -6.90
C ASP A 71 2.99 -28.71 -7.91
N VAL A 72 2.94 -27.37 -7.93
CA VAL A 72 3.79 -26.56 -8.81
C VAL A 72 5.19 -26.44 -8.22
N ASN A 73 6.22 -26.71 -9.03
CA ASN A 73 7.63 -26.57 -8.63
C ASN A 73 7.93 -25.16 -8.09
N TYR A 74 8.37 -25.07 -6.84
CA TYR A 74 8.58 -23.81 -6.11
C TYR A 74 7.34 -22.89 -6.00
N GLY A 75 6.14 -23.40 -6.31
CA GLY A 75 4.92 -22.60 -6.30
C GLY A 75 4.54 -22.10 -4.90
N TRP A 76 4.82 -22.87 -3.84
CA TRP A 76 4.72 -22.40 -2.45
C TRP A 76 5.56 -21.14 -2.21
N MET A 77 6.82 -21.15 -2.64
CA MET A 77 7.74 -20.03 -2.43
C MET A 77 7.28 -18.79 -3.20
N ILE A 78 6.85 -18.95 -4.46
CA ILE A 78 6.31 -17.86 -5.26
C ILE A 78 5.03 -17.29 -4.63
N ARG A 79 4.13 -18.14 -4.14
CA ARG A 79 2.89 -17.72 -3.45
C ARG A 79 3.21 -16.91 -2.20
N TYR A 80 4.10 -17.40 -1.35
CA TYR A 80 4.43 -16.71 -0.10
C TYR A 80 5.29 -15.45 -0.32
N LEU A 81 6.14 -15.42 -1.35
CA LEU A 81 6.79 -14.20 -1.81
C LEU A 81 5.77 -13.15 -2.25
N HIS A 82 4.73 -13.55 -2.98
CA HIS A 82 3.68 -12.63 -3.42
C HIS A 82 2.82 -12.12 -2.25
N ALA A 83 2.43 -13.00 -1.33
CA ALA A 83 1.63 -12.64 -0.16
C ALA A 83 2.41 -11.76 0.84
N ASN A 84 3.60 -12.18 1.26
CA ASN A 84 4.44 -11.40 2.17
C ASN A 84 5.04 -10.16 1.48
N GLY A 85 5.27 -10.22 0.17
CA GLY A 85 5.69 -9.10 -0.65
C GLY A 85 4.65 -7.97 -0.69
N ALA A 86 3.35 -8.29 -0.68
CA ALA A 86 2.30 -7.29 -0.51
C ALA A 86 2.40 -6.57 0.85
N SER A 87 2.67 -7.32 1.93
CA SER A 87 2.92 -6.70 3.25
C SER A 87 4.17 -5.82 3.24
N MET A 88 5.28 -6.27 2.65
CA MET A 88 6.50 -5.45 2.51
C MET A 88 6.24 -4.19 1.68
N PHE A 89 5.38 -4.27 0.66
CA PHE A 89 4.94 -3.12 -0.13
C PHE A 89 4.29 -2.07 0.77
N PHE A 90 3.31 -2.45 1.60
CA PHE A 90 2.62 -1.50 2.49
C PHE A 90 3.51 -0.96 3.60
N ILE A 91 4.42 -1.77 4.16
CA ILE A 91 5.43 -1.26 5.10
C ILE A 91 6.27 -0.17 4.44
N CYS A 92 6.81 -0.43 3.25
CA CYS A 92 7.59 0.56 2.50
C CYS A 92 6.75 1.80 2.17
N LEU A 93 5.48 1.61 1.82
CA LEU A 93 4.57 2.68 1.43
C LEU A 93 4.26 3.60 2.61
N PHE A 94 3.92 3.06 3.78
CA PHE A 94 3.66 3.86 4.98
C PHE A 94 4.91 4.59 5.46
N LEU A 95 6.09 3.97 5.41
CA LEU A 95 7.35 4.64 5.75
C LEU A 95 7.70 5.74 4.73
N HIS A 96 7.41 5.52 3.45
CA HIS A 96 7.59 6.53 2.40
C HIS A 96 6.67 7.74 2.60
N ILE A 97 5.41 7.53 2.96
CA ILE A 97 4.44 8.59 3.30
C ILE A 97 4.90 9.31 4.58
N GLY A 98 5.25 8.56 5.62
CA GLY A 98 5.73 9.11 6.90
C GLY A 98 6.96 10.02 6.72
N ARG A 99 7.92 9.59 5.90
CA ARG A 99 9.04 10.45 5.46
C ARG A 99 8.53 11.73 4.79
N GLY A 100 7.56 11.60 3.89
CA GLY A 100 6.96 12.74 3.18
C GLY A 100 6.33 13.76 4.13
N LEU A 101 5.61 13.28 5.15
CA LEU A 101 5.02 14.10 6.21
C LEU A 101 6.08 14.74 7.10
N TYR A 102 7.04 13.96 7.61
CA TYR A 102 8.05 14.44 8.56
C TYR A 102 8.98 15.50 7.95
N TYR A 103 9.43 15.30 6.71
CA TYR A 103 10.36 16.21 6.05
C TYR A 103 9.67 17.25 5.17
N GLY A 104 8.33 17.33 5.18
CA GLY A 104 7.59 18.33 4.40
C GLY A 104 7.72 18.14 2.88
N SER A 105 7.89 16.90 2.41
CA SER A 105 8.01 16.62 0.96
C SER A 105 6.66 16.71 0.23
N PHE A 106 5.55 16.75 0.97
CA PHE A 106 4.21 17.01 0.42
C PHE A 106 4.06 18.38 -0.23
N LEU A 107 4.99 19.32 0.01
CA LEU A 107 5.03 20.61 -0.67
C LEU A 107 5.34 20.48 -2.17
N PHE A 108 5.88 19.33 -2.62
CA PHE A 108 5.96 18.99 -4.04
C PHE A 108 4.60 18.48 -4.52
N LEU A 109 3.65 19.40 -4.71
CA LEU A 109 2.23 19.12 -4.90
C LEU A 109 1.94 18.08 -5.99
N LYS A 110 2.60 18.18 -7.15
CA LYS A 110 2.41 17.23 -8.26
C LYS A 110 2.82 15.82 -7.85
N THR A 111 4.04 15.67 -7.33
CA THR A 111 4.57 14.40 -6.84
C THR A 111 3.72 13.83 -5.71
N TRP A 112 3.33 14.66 -4.74
CA TRP A 112 2.50 14.26 -3.61
C TRP A 112 1.13 13.75 -4.03
N ASN A 113 0.42 14.48 -4.89
CA ASN A 113 -0.92 14.10 -5.35
C ASN A 113 -0.89 12.82 -6.20
N VAL A 114 0.13 12.63 -7.06
CA VAL A 114 0.33 11.34 -7.75
C VAL A 114 0.64 10.23 -6.74
N GLY A 115 1.38 10.54 -5.67
CA GLY A 115 1.63 9.61 -4.56
C GLY A 115 0.35 9.14 -3.86
N ILE A 116 -0.63 10.03 -3.66
CA ILE A 116 -1.95 9.68 -3.12
C ILE A 116 -2.71 8.76 -4.10
N ILE A 117 -2.66 9.05 -5.40
CA ILE A 117 -3.27 8.18 -6.42
C ILE A 117 -2.61 6.79 -6.44
N LEU A 118 -1.28 6.74 -6.31
CA LEU A 118 -0.53 5.48 -6.19
C LEU A 118 -0.93 4.68 -4.93
N LEU A 119 -1.11 5.35 -3.79
CA LEU A 119 -1.61 4.73 -2.56
C LEU A 119 -2.99 4.10 -2.80
N LEU A 120 -3.94 4.87 -3.34
CA LEU A 120 -5.30 4.38 -3.60
C LEU A 120 -5.33 3.21 -4.60
N ALA A 121 -4.53 3.28 -5.67
CA ALA A 121 -4.41 2.20 -6.64
C ALA A 121 -3.79 0.94 -6.02
N SER A 122 -2.78 1.09 -5.15
CA SER A 122 -2.13 -0.01 -4.43
C SER A 122 -3.09 -0.67 -3.44
N MET A 123 -3.87 0.14 -2.71
CA MET A 123 -4.95 -0.33 -1.82
C MET A 123 -6.01 -1.13 -2.59
N ALA A 124 -6.51 -0.60 -3.71
CA ALA A 124 -7.48 -1.32 -4.55
C ALA A 124 -6.91 -2.65 -5.06
N THR A 125 -5.67 -2.63 -5.55
CA THR A 125 -4.97 -3.83 -6.05
C THR A 125 -4.85 -4.90 -4.99
N ALA A 126 -4.37 -4.53 -3.79
CA ALA A 126 -4.17 -5.47 -2.70
C ALA A 126 -5.48 -6.02 -2.12
N PHE A 127 -6.52 -5.18 -2.03
CA PHE A 127 -7.86 -5.63 -1.63
C PHE A 127 -8.38 -6.70 -2.58
N MET A 128 -8.35 -6.45 -3.90
CA MET A 128 -8.83 -7.43 -4.88
C MET A 128 -7.96 -8.69 -4.93
N GLY A 129 -6.64 -8.54 -4.77
CA GLY A 129 -5.71 -9.67 -4.68
C GLY A 129 -6.01 -10.60 -3.51
N TYR A 130 -6.38 -10.02 -2.37
CA TYR A 130 -6.76 -10.79 -1.19
C TYR A 130 -8.07 -11.57 -1.35
N VAL A 131 -8.93 -11.23 -2.32
CA VAL A 131 -10.15 -11.99 -2.61
C VAL A 131 -9.88 -13.25 -3.43
N LEU A 132 -8.80 -13.27 -4.21
CA LEU A 132 -8.51 -14.32 -5.19
C LEU A 132 -8.33 -15.74 -4.61
N PRO A 133 -7.73 -15.93 -3.41
CA PRO A 133 -7.65 -17.25 -2.79
C PRO A 133 -9.01 -17.89 -2.47
N TRP A 134 -10.09 -17.08 -2.41
CA TRP A 134 -11.45 -17.56 -2.17
C TRP A 134 -11.62 -18.34 -0.85
N GLY A 135 -10.89 -17.92 0.19
CA GLY A 135 -11.08 -18.39 1.57
C GLY A 135 -12.16 -17.62 2.32
N GLN A 136 -12.38 -17.96 3.59
CA GLN A 136 -13.43 -17.32 4.41
C GLN A 136 -13.20 -15.81 4.58
N MET A 137 -12.00 -15.39 4.95
CA MET A 137 -11.69 -13.96 5.12
C MET A 137 -11.71 -13.20 3.79
N SER A 138 -11.25 -13.83 2.70
CA SER A 138 -11.37 -13.31 1.34
C SER A 138 -12.83 -12.98 0.98
N PHE A 139 -13.74 -13.96 1.12
CA PHE A 139 -15.14 -13.82 0.73
C PHE A 139 -15.90 -12.83 1.63
N TRP A 140 -15.82 -13.02 2.95
CA TRP A 140 -16.56 -12.18 3.89
C TRP A 140 -16.00 -10.76 3.96
N GLY A 141 -14.68 -10.60 3.84
CA GLY A 141 -14.05 -9.30 3.68
C GLY A 141 -14.55 -8.58 2.42
N ALA A 142 -14.62 -9.27 1.28
CA ALA A 142 -15.17 -8.70 0.06
C ALA A 142 -16.63 -8.27 0.24
N THR A 143 -17.48 -9.13 0.79
CA THR A 143 -18.91 -8.85 1.03
C THR A 143 -19.10 -7.64 1.94
N VAL A 144 -18.40 -7.58 3.07
CA VAL A 144 -18.56 -6.48 4.04
C VAL A 144 -18.07 -5.16 3.46
N ILE A 145 -16.84 -5.13 2.90
CA ILE A 145 -16.21 -3.88 2.43
C ILE A 145 -16.92 -3.31 1.21
N THR A 146 -17.28 -4.13 0.22
CA THR A 146 -17.99 -3.62 -0.96
C THR A 146 -19.41 -3.16 -0.63
N ASN A 147 -20.10 -3.81 0.32
CA ASN A 147 -21.43 -3.40 0.77
C ASN A 147 -21.43 -2.09 1.60
N LEU A 148 -20.26 -1.53 1.93
CA LEU A 148 -20.17 -0.19 2.50
C LEU A 148 -20.72 0.87 1.53
N LEU A 149 -20.52 0.66 0.22
CA LEU A 149 -21.02 1.58 -0.83
C LEU A 149 -22.55 1.65 -0.88
N SER A 150 -23.26 0.66 -0.33
CA SER A 150 -24.71 0.67 -0.22
C SER A 150 -25.23 1.82 0.66
N ALA A 151 -24.36 2.45 1.45
CA ALA A 151 -24.71 3.59 2.30
C ALA A 151 -24.90 4.89 1.50
N ILE A 152 -24.44 4.94 0.24
CA ILE A 152 -24.59 6.12 -0.62
C ILE A 152 -26.09 6.29 -0.95
N PRO A 153 -26.70 7.44 -0.64
CA PRO A 153 -28.11 7.69 -0.94
C PRO A 153 -28.42 7.53 -2.42
N TYR A 154 -29.62 7.01 -2.71
CA TYR A 154 -30.18 6.80 -4.05
C TYR A 154 -29.47 5.71 -4.89
N ILE A 155 -28.17 5.83 -5.14
CA ILE A 155 -27.43 4.96 -6.08
C ILE A 155 -26.67 3.81 -5.41
N GLY A 156 -26.58 3.78 -4.08
CA GLY A 156 -25.74 2.83 -3.35
C GLY A 156 -26.04 1.36 -3.64
N PRO A 157 -27.29 0.88 -3.49
CA PRO A 157 -27.64 -0.51 -3.76
C PRO A 157 -27.33 -0.95 -5.19
N ASP A 158 -27.65 -0.12 -6.18
CA ASP A 158 -27.39 -0.40 -7.60
C ASP A 158 -25.90 -0.46 -7.89
N LEU A 159 -25.11 0.43 -7.28
CA LEU A 159 -23.64 0.44 -7.40
C LEU A 159 -23.03 -0.85 -6.85
N VAL A 160 -23.50 -1.34 -5.70
CA VAL A 160 -23.02 -2.58 -5.10
C VAL A 160 -23.33 -3.78 -6.00
N GLN A 161 -24.58 -3.91 -6.46
CA GLN A 161 -24.97 -5.00 -7.37
C GLN A 161 -24.23 -4.92 -8.70
N TRP A 162 -23.94 -3.72 -9.20
CA TRP A 162 -23.13 -3.53 -10.40
C TRP A 162 -21.69 -3.98 -10.19
N ILE A 163 -21.06 -3.63 -9.06
CA ILE A 163 -19.71 -4.10 -8.69
C ILE A 163 -19.68 -5.61 -8.55
N TRP A 164 -20.70 -6.24 -7.97
CA TRP A 164 -20.78 -7.70 -7.86
C TRP A 164 -21.11 -8.38 -9.19
N GLY A 165 -21.88 -7.72 -10.05
CA GLY A 165 -22.47 -8.35 -11.23
C GLY A 165 -23.54 -9.37 -10.87
N GLY A 166 -24.25 -9.15 -9.77
CA GLY A 166 -25.22 -10.06 -9.18
C GLY A 166 -25.71 -9.55 -7.83
N PHE A 167 -26.44 -10.40 -7.11
CA PHE A 167 -27.03 -10.04 -5.82
C PHE A 167 -26.11 -10.26 -4.61
N SER A 168 -24.98 -10.92 -4.81
CA SER A 168 -23.96 -11.19 -3.80
C SER A 168 -22.58 -11.28 -4.46
N VAL A 169 -21.52 -11.28 -3.63
CA VAL A 169 -20.19 -11.68 -4.08
C VAL A 169 -20.25 -13.13 -4.56
N ASP A 170 -19.92 -13.38 -5.83
CA ASP A 170 -19.96 -14.72 -6.45
C ASP A 170 -19.01 -14.76 -7.68
N LYS A 171 -19.20 -15.73 -8.58
CA LYS A 171 -18.40 -15.96 -9.79
C LYS A 171 -18.12 -14.70 -10.60
N ALA A 172 -19.15 -13.91 -10.90
CA ALA A 172 -18.97 -12.68 -11.66
C ALA A 172 -18.02 -11.69 -10.96
N THR A 173 -18.09 -11.59 -9.63
CA THR A 173 -17.20 -10.75 -8.80
C THR A 173 -15.77 -11.28 -8.79
N LEU A 174 -15.58 -12.58 -8.63
CA LEU A 174 -14.25 -13.17 -8.59
C LEU A 174 -13.51 -12.99 -9.92
N THR A 175 -14.18 -13.29 -11.04
CA THR A 175 -13.58 -13.17 -12.37
C THR A 175 -13.16 -11.73 -12.69
N ARG A 176 -13.99 -10.74 -12.38
CA ARG A 176 -13.62 -9.33 -12.61
C ARG A 176 -12.54 -8.85 -11.64
N PHE A 177 -12.55 -9.28 -10.38
CA PHE A 177 -11.52 -8.91 -9.41
C PHE A 177 -10.16 -9.45 -9.83
N PHE A 178 -10.09 -10.68 -10.39
CA PHE A 178 -8.87 -11.18 -11.01
C PHE A 178 -8.41 -10.26 -12.15
N THR A 179 -9.31 -9.91 -13.09
CA THR A 179 -8.97 -9.02 -14.22
C THR A 179 -8.46 -7.65 -13.76
N PHE A 180 -9.14 -7.01 -12.79
CA PHE A 180 -8.70 -5.72 -12.25
C PHE A 180 -7.40 -5.83 -11.45
N HIS A 181 -7.25 -6.87 -10.62
CA HIS A 181 -6.01 -7.14 -9.89
C HIS A 181 -4.83 -7.38 -10.83
N PHE A 182 -5.06 -8.00 -12.00
CA PHE A 182 -4.03 -8.21 -13.00
C PHE A 182 -3.61 -6.91 -13.71
N ILE A 183 -4.56 -6.05 -14.09
CA ILE A 183 -4.23 -4.83 -14.87
C ILE A 183 -3.67 -3.69 -14.01
N LEU A 184 -4.13 -3.54 -12.77
CA LEU A 184 -3.77 -2.39 -11.94
C LEU A 184 -2.27 -2.26 -11.60
N PRO A 185 -1.50 -3.33 -11.35
CA PRO A 185 -0.04 -3.24 -11.17
C PRO A 185 0.67 -2.54 -12.35
N PHE A 186 0.20 -2.72 -13.58
CA PHE A 186 0.76 -2.05 -14.75
C PHE A 186 0.35 -0.56 -14.80
N VAL A 187 -0.87 -0.24 -14.39
CA VAL A 187 -1.30 1.16 -14.20
C VAL A 187 -0.47 1.83 -13.10
N ILE A 188 -0.19 1.14 -12.00
CA ILE A 188 0.69 1.62 -10.92
C ILE A 188 2.11 1.86 -11.45
N ALA A 189 2.66 0.99 -12.30
CA ALA A 189 3.98 1.21 -12.92
C ALA A 189 4.01 2.47 -13.80
N ALA A 190 2.94 2.72 -14.58
CA ALA A 190 2.81 3.95 -15.36
C ALA A 190 2.72 5.19 -14.47
N LEU A 191 1.88 5.15 -13.42
CA LEU A 191 1.75 6.22 -12.43
C LEU A 191 3.05 6.48 -11.68
N ALA A 192 3.83 5.44 -11.35
CA ALA A 192 5.14 5.57 -10.71
C ALA A 192 6.14 6.27 -11.63
N THR A 193 6.07 6.05 -12.94
CA THR A 193 6.88 6.78 -13.93
C THR A 193 6.51 8.27 -13.95
N ILE A 194 5.21 8.60 -13.91
CA ILE A 194 4.73 9.99 -13.81
C ILE A 194 5.16 10.63 -12.48
N HIS A 195 5.09 9.88 -11.38
CA HIS A 195 5.53 10.32 -10.06
C HIS A 195 7.03 10.70 -10.05
N LEU A 196 7.88 9.86 -10.63
CA LEU A 196 9.31 10.13 -10.78
C LEU A 196 9.61 11.29 -11.74
N LEU A 197 8.82 11.43 -12.82
CA LEU A 197 8.94 12.57 -13.73
C LEU A 197 8.73 13.89 -12.98
N PHE A 198 7.63 14.02 -12.22
CA PHE A 198 7.40 15.23 -11.42
C PHE A 198 8.42 15.43 -10.29
N LEU A 199 8.96 14.35 -9.71
CA LEU A 199 10.06 14.44 -8.76
C LEU A 199 11.33 14.99 -9.42
N HIS A 200 11.64 14.59 -10.66
CA HIS A 200 12.83 15.03 -11.37
C HIS A 200 12.74 16.48 -11.86
N ASP A 201 11.54 17.04 -12.00
CA ASP A 201 11.34 18.48 -12.27
C ASP A 201 11.92 19.35 -11.14
N THR A 202 11.76 18.96 -9.87
CA THR A 202 12.24 19.72 -8.71
C THR A 202 13.55 19.19 -8.13
N GLY A 203 13.84 17.91 -8.35
CA GLY A 203 14.83 17.15 -7.58
C GLY A 203 14.31 16.74 -6.20
N SER A 204 15.09 15.90 -5.51
CA SER A 204 14.77 15.42 -4.17
C SER A 204 14.88 16.52 -3.11
N ASN A 205 13.95 16.49 -2.14
CA ASN A 205 14.12 17.17 -0.85
C ASN A 205 15.22 16.48 -0.01
N ASN A 206 15.57 17.03 1.15
CA ASN A 206 16.53 16.47 2.08
C ASN A 206 16.12 16.69 3.56
N PRO A 207 16.79 16.03 4.53
CA PRO A 207 16.37 16.07 5.93
C PRO A 207 16.27 17.47 6.56
N SER A 208 17.12 18.41 6.13
CA SER A 208 17.12 19.78 6.68
C SER A 208 15.93 20.61 6.18
N GLY A 209 15.32 20.25 5.05
CA GLY A 209 14.31 21.06 4.37
C GLY A 209 14.83 22.37 3.78
N LEU A 210 16.16 22.54 3.68
CA LEU A 210 16.83 23.68 3.03
C LEU A 210 17.18 23.36 1.58
N MET A 211 17.41 24.39 0.77
CA MET A 211 17.85 24.23 -0.62
C MET A 211 19.25 23.58 -0.67
N SER A 212 19.36 22.46 -1.38
CA SER A 212 20.59 21.65 -1.46
C SER A 212 21.45 21.93 -2.68
N ASN A 213 21.13 22.94 -3.50
CA ASN A 213 21.82 23.20 -4.77
C ASN A 213 23.34 23.48 -4.61
N SER A 214 23.76 23.99 -3.45
CA SER A 214 25.17 24.20 -3.13
C SER A 214 25.96 22.90 -2.90
N ASP A 215 25.28 21.79 -2.59
CA ASP A 215 25.91 20.52 -2.28
C ASP A 215 25.07 19.34 -2.83
N LYS A 216 25.24 19.09 -4.12
CA LYS A 216 24.68 17.92 -4.82
C LYS A 216 25.80 17.01 -5.27
N ILE A 217 25.57 15.71 -5.10
CA ILE A 217 26.41 14.65 -5.64
C ILE A 217 25.66 13.94 -6.76
N VAL A 218 26.38 13.33 -7.70
CA VAL A 218 25.77 12.45 -8.70
C VAL A 218 25.20 11.21 -8.04
N PHE A 219 24.08 10.69 -8.54
CA PHE A 219 23.42 9.53 -7.95
C PHE A 219 24.31 8.29 -7.97
N HIS A 220 24.96 8.00 -9.09
CA HIS A 220 25.95 6.93 -9.17
C HIS A 220 27.36 7.46 -8.83
N PRO A 221 28.13 6.80 -7.93
CA PRO A 221 27.84 5.51 -7.28
C PRO A 221 27.11 5.61 -5.95
N TYR A 222 27.06 6.81 -5.34
CA TYR A 222 26.70 7.01 -3.93
C TYR A 222 25.33 6.46 -3.54
N TYR A 223 24.28 6.82 -4.27
CA TYR A 223 22.93 6.36 -3.98
C TYR A 223 22.62 5.01 -4.62
N THR A 224 23.32 4.64 -5.70
CA THR A 224 23.25 3.26 -6.22
C THR A 224 23.68 2.24 -5.17
N ILE A 225 24.84 2.43 -4.53
CA ILE A 225 25.33 1.48 -3.51
C ILE A 225 24.46 1.50 -2.25
N LYS A 226 23.99 2.70 -1.85
CA LYS A 226 23.09 2.84 -0.70
C LYS A 226 21.74 2.16 -0.94
N ASP A 227 21.19 2.26 -2.15
CA ASP A 227 19.94 1.59 -2.53
C ASP A 227 20.11 0.07 -2.62
N ILE A 228 21.25 -0.43 -3.10
CA ILE A 228 21.58 -1.86 -3.05
C ILE A 228 21.62 -2.35 -1.59
N LEU A 229 22.19 -1.58 -0.66
CA LEU A 229 22.17 -1.94 0.76
C LEU A 229 20.73 -2.01 1.30
N GLY A 230 19.89 -1.02 0.98
CA GLY A 230 18.48 -1.04 1.36
C GLY A 230 17.74 -2.25 0.79
N LEU A 231 18.03 -2.61 -0.47
CA LEU A 231 17.48 -3.80 -1.12
C LEU A 231 17.87 -5.09 -0.39
N ILE A 232 19.13 -5.23 0.02
CA ILE A 232 19.59 -6.41 0.78
C ILE A 232 18.79 -6.54 2.09
N PHE A 233 18.53 -5.45 2.81
CA PHE A 233 17.71 -5.49 4.02
C PHE A 233 16.25 -5.87 3.74
N LEU A 234 15.65 -5.31 2.68
CA LEU A 234 14.29 -5.67 2.27
C LEU A 234 14.18 -7.16 1.94
N LEU A 235 15.13 -7.68 1.15
CA LEU A 235 15.16 -9.10 0.79
C LEU A 235 15.40 -9.98 2.00
N LEU A 236 16.29 -9.59 2.92
CA LEU A 236 16.51 -10.34 4.16
C LEU A 236 15.21 -10.46 4.96
N LEU A 237 14.47 -9.37 5.14
CA LEU A 237 13.19 -9.38 5.84
C LEU A 237 12.14 -10.21 5.11
N LEU A 238 11.95 -10.00 3.80
CA LEU A 238 11.00 -10.73 2.99
C LEU A 238 11.27 -12.25 2.97
N MET A 239 12.54 -12.64 2.80
CA MET A 239 12.93 -14.05 2.81
C MET A 239 12.81 -14.64 4.22
N SER A 240 13.11 -13.88 5.28
CA SER A 240 12.93 -14.36 6.64
C SER A 240 11.46 -14.69 6.94
N LEU A 241 10.53 -13.81 6.55
CA LEU A 241 9.09 -14.09 6.65
C LEU A 241 8.70 -15.28 5.79
N THR A 242 9.07 -15.28 4.51
CA THR A 242 8.68 -16.33 3.56
C THR A 242 9.18 -17.72 3.95
N LEU A 243 10.38 -17.83 4.52
CA LEU A 243 11.01 -19.12 4.82
C LEU A 243 10.75 -19.60 6.25
N PHE A 244 10.65 -18.70 7.23
CA PHE A 244 10.54 -19.08 8.65
C PHE A 244 9.15 -18.83 9.24
N ALA A 245 8.40 -17.86 8.75
CA ALA A 245 7.10 -17.49 9.30
C ALA A 245 6.11 -17.03 8.21
N PRO A 246 5.85 -17.86 7.17
CA PRO A 246 5.14 -17.44 5.96
C PRO A 246 3.70 -16.98 6.20
N ASP A 247 3.08 -17.47 7.27
CA ASP A 247 1.70 -17.21 7.65
C ASP A 247 1.56 -16.18 8.78
N LEU A 248 2.66 -15.59 9.27
CA LEU A 248 2.63 -14.66 10.41
C LEU A 248 1.67 -13.47 10.22
N LEU A 249 1.54 -13.00 8.98
CA LEU A 249 0.75 -11.84 8.62
C LEU A 249 -0.60 -12.19 7.97
N THR A 250 -0.92 -13.46 7.81
CA THR A 250 -2.15 -13.93 7.14
C THR A 250 -3.11 -14.55 8.15
N ASP A 251 -4.40 -14.23 8.01
CA ASP A 251 -5.42 -14.79 8.91
C ASP A 251 -5.67 -16.29 8.63
N PRO A 252 -5.65 -17.16 9.67
CA PRO A 252 -5.82 -18.60 9.50
C PRO A 252 -7.17 -19.00 8.91
N ASP A 253 -8.22 -18.19 9.11
CA ASP A 253 -9.55 -18.50 8.55
C ASP A 253 -9.52 -18.49 7.01
N ASN A 254 -8.54 -17.81 6.40
CA ASN A 254 -8.38 -17.81 4.94
C ASN A 254 -7.83 -19.12 4.37
N TYR A 255 -7.45 -20.08 5.23
CA TYR A 255 -7.15 -21.47 4.85
C TYR A 255 -8.39 -22.38 4.86
N THR A 256 -9.57 -21.84 5.15
CA THR A 256 -10.85 -22.54 4.99
C THR A 256 -11.56 -22.00 3.74
N LEU A 257 -12.08 -22.89 2.89
CA LEU A 257 -12.86 -22.53 1.71
C LEU A 257 -14.05 -21.62 2.10
N ALA A 258 -14.30 -20.59 1.30
CA ALA A 258 -15.44 -19.69 1.50
C ALA A 258 -16.77 -20.45 1.59
N ASN A 259 -17.53 -20.17 2.65
CA ASN A 259 -18.88 -20.66 2.84
C ASN A 259 -19.84 -19.48 3.09
N PRO A 260 -20.72 -19.15 2.13
CA PRO A 260 -21.69 -18.05 2.27
C PRO A 260 -22.67 -18.21 3.44
N LEU A 261 -22.80 -19.41 4.01
CA LEU A 261 -23.70 -19.72 5.12
C LEU A 261 -23.01 -19.77 6.48
N ASN A 262 -21.68 -19.64 6.53
CA ASN A 262 -20.91 -19.70 7.77
C ASN A 262 -19.98 -18.49 7.89
N THR A 263 -20.42 -17.51 8.67
CA THR A 263 -19.69 -16.27 8.95
C THR A 263 -18.57 -16.50 9.97
N PRO A 264 -17.31 -16.12 9.69
CA PRO A 264 -16.24 -16.16 10.67
C PRO A 264 -16.56 -15.34 11.92
N PRO A 265 -16.02 -15.73 13.10
CA PRO A 265 -16.30 -15.03 14.36
C PRO A 265 -15.94 -13.55 14.34
N HIS A 266 -14.83 -13.18 13.68
CA HIS A 266 -14.38 -11.79 13.58
C HIS A 266 -13.84 -11.46 12.19
N ILE A 267 -14.71 -10.97 11.31
CA ILE A 267 -14.33 -10.52 9.97
C ILE A 267 -13.55 -9.21 10.05
N LYS A 268 -12.32 -9.22 9.52
CA LYS A 268 -11.43 -8.06 9.45
C LYS A 268 -10.62 -8.10 8.14
N PRO A 269 -10.18 -6.95 7.62
CA PRO A 269 -9.27 -6.92 6.48
C PRO A 269 -7.82 -7.23 6.93
N GLU A 270 -6.93 -7.36 5.94
CA GLU A 270 -5.49 -7.46 6.18
C GLU A 270 -4.93 -6.27 6.97
N TRP A 271 -3.80 -6.48 7.66
CA TRP A 271 -3.27 -5.57 8.68
C TRP A 271 -3.11 -4.12 8.21
N TYR A 272 -2.71 -3.91 6.96
CA TYR A 272 -2.48 -2.59 6.37
C TYR A 272 -3.77 -1.78 6.13
N PHE A 273 -4.95 -2.37 6.33
CA PHE A 273 -6.23 -1.66 6.32
C PHE A 273 -6.83 -1.45 7.71
N LEU A 274 -6.28 -2.06 8.76
CA LEU A 274 -6.92 -2.09 10.08
C LEU A 274 -7.07 -0.70 10.70
N PHE A 275 -6.12 0.23 10.47
CA PHE A 275 -6.23 1.59 11.00
C PHE A 275 -7.49 2.31 10.46
N ALA A 276 -7.76 2.19 9.17
CA ALA A 276 -8.89 2.81 8.51
C ALA A 276 -10.20 2.06 8.87
N TYR A 277 -10.13 0.74 9.01
CA TYR A 277 -11.23 -0.08 9.50
C TYR A 277 -11.64 0.28 10.95
N ALA A 278 -10.69 0.61 11.83
CA ALA A 278 -10.98 1.11 13.17
C ALA A 278 -11.72 2.46 13.13
N ILE A 279 -11.32 3.38 12.25
CA ILE A 279 -11.99 4.67 12.05
C ILE A 279 -13.43 4.47 11.55
N LEU A 280 -13.64 3.58 10.57
CA LEU A 280 -14.97 3.20 10.08
C LEU A 280 -15.90 2.78 11.23
N ARG A 281 -15.43 1.87 12.10
CA ARG A 281 -16.22 1.31 13.20
C ARG A 281 -16.44 2.28 14.36
N SER A 282 -15.66 3.35 14.45
CA SER A 282 -15.74 4.32 15.54
C SER A 282 -16.98 5.22 15.44
N ILE A 283 -17.56 5.37 14.25
CA ILE A 283 -18.74 6.20 14.01
C ILE A 283 -20.01 5.32 14.02
N PRO A 284 -20.98 5.57 14.93
CA PRO A 284 -22.22 4.79 15.04
C PRO A 284 -23.26 5.18 13.97
N ASN A 285 -22.81 5.34 12.73
CA ASN A 285 -23.65 5.61 11.56
C ASN A 285 -22.97 5.03 10.32
N LYS A 286 -23.68 4.21 9.52
CA LYS A 286 -23.09 3.52 8.36
C LYS A 286 -22.46 4.51 7.37
N LEU A 287 -23.22 5.51 6.92
CA LEU A 287 -22.73 6.51 5.96
C LEU A 287 -21.61 7.35 6.55
N GLY A 288 -21.75 7.81 7.80
CA GLY A 288 -20.73 8.58 8.50
C GLY A 288 -19.41 7.81 8.62
N GLY A 289 -19.47 6.53 8.99
CA GLY A 289 -18.30 5.66 9.04
C GLY A 289 -17.66 5.45 7.66
N VAL A 290 -18.47 5.25 6.60
CA VAL A 290 -17.95 5.15 5.22
C VAL A 290 -17.23 6.44 4.82
N LEU A 291 -17.81 7.60 5.08
CA LEU A 291 -17.18 8.88 4.79
C LEU A 291 -15.88 9.06 5.57
N ALA A 292 -15.86 8.72 6.86
CA ALA A 292 -14.64 8.81 7.68
C ALA A 292 -13.54 7.85 7.22
N LEU A 293 -13.90 6.64 6.77
CA LEU A 293 -12.96 5.71 6.16
C LEU A 293 -12.27 6.35 4.94
N PHE A 294 -13.04 6.89 3.98
CA PHE A 294 -12.47 7.53 2.79
C PHE A 294 -11.65 8.77 3.16
N MET A 295 -12.17 9.61 4.06
CA MET A 295 -11.48 10.82 4.51
C MET A 295 -10.20 10.50 5.27
N SER A 296 -10.11 9.35 5.96
CA SER A 296 -8.89 8.94 6.64
C SER A 296 -7.70 8.80 5.69
N ILE A 297 -7.94 8.55 4.40
CA ILE A 297 -6.89 8.47 3.37
C ILE A 297 -6.80 9.81 2.62
N LEU A 298 -7.95 10.39 2.24
CA LEU A 298 -8.01 11.63 1.45
C LEU A 298 -7.52 12.86 2.21
N ILE A 299 -7.46 12.81 3.54
CA ILE A 299 -6.87 13.88 4.36
C ILE A 299 -5.41 14.19 3.96
N LEU A 300 -4.69 13.23 3.37
CA LEU A 300 -3.36 13.45 2.80
C LEU A 300 -3.34 14.57 1.74
N ALA A 301 -4.42 14.76 0.97
CA ALA A 301 -4.52 15.83 -0.02
C ALA A 301 -4.67 17.22 0.61
N ILE A 302 -5.14 17.28 1.86
CA ILE A 302 -5.34 18.53 2.61
C ILE A 302 -4.01 18.98 3.27
N ILE A 303 -3.10 18.06 3.56
CA ILE A 303 -1.83 18.33 4.27
C ILE A 303 -1.04 19.54 3.72
N PRO A 304 -0.84 19.70 2.39
CA PRO A 304 -0.11 20.86 1.87
C PRO A 304 -0.82 22.19 2.15
N MET A 305 -2.15 22.20 2.21
CA MET A 305 -2.96 23.41 2.44
C MET A 305 -2.92 23.88 3.89
N ILE A 306 -2.74 22.96 4.83
CA ILE A 306 -2.67 23.26 6.27
C ILE A 306 -1.23 23.42 6.78
N HIS A 307 -0.24 23.50 5.88
CA HIS A 307 1.14 23.77 6.26
C HIS A 307 1.36 25.25 6.59
N LEU A 308 1.30 25.58 7.89
CA LEU A 308 1.46 26.95 8.38
C LEU A 308 2.88 27.32 8.82
N SER A 309 3.79 26.34 8.89
CA SER A 309 5.15 26.60 9.36
C SER A 309 5.97 27.35 8.31
N LYS A 310 6.89 28.19 8.77
CA LYS A 310 7.91 28.82 7.92
C LYS A 310 9.08 27.88 7.57
N GLN A 311 9.15 26.72 8.22
CA GLN A 311 10.18 25.70 8.00
C GLN A 311 9.54 24.43 7.42
N GLN A 312 10.09 23.97 6.29
CA GLN A 312 9.57 22.81 5.57
C GLN A 312 9.67 21.51 6.38
N SER A 313 10.86 21.17 6.88
CA SER A 313 11.13 19.94 7.63
C SER A 313 10.79 20.07 9.11
N MET A 314 10.37 18.97 9.75
CA MET A 314 10.22 18.88 11.20
C MET A 314 11.55 18.74 11.96
N MET A 315 12.68 18.55 11.27
CA MET A 315 14.01 18.35 11.88
C MET A 315 14.36 19.42 12.93
N PHE A 316 13.93 20.67 12.76
CA PHE A 316 14.19 21.77 13.68
C PHE A 316 12.94 22.26 14.43
N ARG A 317 11.89 21.43 14.50
CA ARG A 317 10.58 21.76 15.09
C ARG A 317 10.18 20.76 16.18
N PRO A 318 10.69 20.89 17.42
CA PRO A 318 10.47 19.89 18.49
C PRO A 318 9.00 19.54 18.74
N ILE A 319 8.11 20.55 18.76
CA ILE A 319 6.67 20.33 18.91
C ILE A 319 6.11 19.54 17.72
N GLY A 320 6.53 19.87 16.49
CA GLY A 320 6.12 19.13 15.28
C GLY A 320 6.60 17.67 15.30
N GLN A 321 7.82 17.41 15.77
CA GLN A 321 8.33 16.05 15.93
C GLN A 321 7.53 15.25 16.93
N SER A 322 7.23 15.83 18.10
CA SER A 322 6.40 15.18 19.12
C SER A 322 5.03 14.82 18.56
N LEU A 323 4.35 15.77 17.90
CA LEU A 323 3.04 15.53 17.29
C LEU A 323 3.08 14.48 16.18
N PHE A 324 4.13 14.43 15.37
CA PHE A 324 4.31 13.38 14.34
C PHE A 324 4.42 11.98 14.96
N TRP A 325 5.18 11.85 16.05
CA TRP A 325 5.33 10.56 16.73
C TRP A 325 4.05 10.18 17.49
N THR A 326 3.32 11.14 18.05
CA THR A 326 1.98 10.92 18.58
C THR A 326 1.03 10.42 17.49
N LEU A 327 1.00 11.05 16.30
CA LEU A 327 0.21 10.57 15.16
C LEU A 327 0.60 9.14 14.75
N THR A 328 1.90 8.83 14.74
CA THR A 328 2.40 7.47 14.44
C THR A 328 1.90 6.46 15.47
N ALA A 329 1.98 6.80 16.77
CA ALA A 329 1.46 5.95 17.85
C ALA A 329 -0.07 5.79 17.77
N THR A 330 -0.81 6.84 17.38
CA THR A 330 -2.26 6.78 17.13
C THR A 330 -2.59 5.81 16.00
N LEU A 331 -1.85 5.85 14.88
CA LEU A 331 -2.04 4.92 13.76
C LEU A 331 -1.74 3.46 14.15
N LEU A 332 -0.71 3.21 14.96
CA LEU A 332 -0.43 1.88 15.51
C LEU A 332 -1.55 1.42 16.45
N THR A 333 -2.08 2.32 17.27
CA THR A 333 -3.22 2.05 18.16
C THR A 333 -4.48 1.72 17.35
N LEU A 334 -4.79 2.49 16.30
CA LEU A 334 -5.90 2.21 15.40
C LEU A 334 -5.73 0.87 14.68
N THR A 335 -4.51 0.52 14.26
CA THR A 335 -4.21 -0.79 13.66
C THR A 335 -4.49 -1.93 14.64
N TRP A 336 -4.03 -1.79 15.88
CA TRP A 336 -4.31 -2.76 16.95
C TRP A 336 -5.81 -2.90 17.21
N ILE A 337 -6.52 -1.78 17.41
CA ILE A 337 -7.95 -1.76 17.69
C ILE A 337 -8.78 -2.28 16.51
N GLY A 338 -8.35 -2.02 15.27
CA GLY A 338 -8.98 -2.57 14.07
C GLY A 338 -9.00 -4.11 14.08
N GLY A 339 -7.99 -4.74 14.70
CA GLY A 339 -7.90 -6.19 14.87
C GLY A 339 -8.67 -6.76 16.07
N GLN A 340 -9.24 -5.92 16.93
CA GLN A 340 -10.01 -6.34 18.11
C GLN A 340 -11.52 -6.43 17.84
N PRO A 341 -12.28 -7.26 18.60
CA PRO A 341 -13.73 -7.30 18.54
C PRO A 341 -14.37 -5.98 18.97
N VAL A 342 -15.63 -5.77 18.59
CA VAL A 342 -16.40 -4.55 18.90
C VAL A 342 -17.00 -4.65 20.30
N GLU A 343 -16.15 -4.59 21.31
CA GLU A 343 -16.51 -4.74 22.73
C GLU A 343 -15.81 -3.68 23.60
N HIS A 344 -16.27 -3.51 24.84
CA HIS A 344 -15.57 -2.66 25.81
C HIS A 344 -14.25 -3.34 26.26
N PRO A 345 -13.11 -2.64 26.36
CA PRO A 345 -12.91 -1.19 26.20
C PRO A 345 -12.53 -0.74 24.78
N PHE A 346 -12.43 -1.65 23.82
CA PHE A 346 -11.92 -1.37 22.47
C PHE A 346 -12.75 -0.36 21.69
N VAL A 347 -14.07 -0.34 21.87
CA VAL A 347 -14.95 0.67 21.25
C VAL A 347 -14.53 2.08 21.66
N THR A 348 -14.37 2.32 22.97
CA THR A 348 -13.99 3.64 23.49
C THR A 348 -12.58 4.02 23.07
N ILE A 349 -11.62 3.08 23.11
CA ILE A 349 -10.25 3.34 22.66
C ILE A 349 -10.23 3.70 21.17
N GLY A 350 -10.98 2.96 20.33
CA GLY A 350 -11.09 3.24 18.90
C GLY A 350 -11.66 4.62 18.60
N GLN A 351 -12.72 5.02 19.31
CA GLN A 351 -13.31 6.36 19.21
C GLN A 351 -12.32 7.45 19.57
N MET A 352 -11.62 7.32 20.71
CA MET A 352 -10.63 8.30 21.15
C MET A 352 -9.44 8.38 20.18
N ALA A 353 -8.94 7.24 19.71
CA ALA A 353 -7.86 7.20 18.72
C ALA A 353 -8.28 7.81 17.37
N SER A 354 -9.53 7.62 16.95
CA SER A 354 -10.06 8.21 15.71
C SER A 354 -10.28 9.73 15.82
N ILE A 355 -10.51 10.26 17.03
CA ILE A 355 -10.57 11.71 17.28
C ILE A 355 -9.17 12.32 17.34
N MET A 356 -8.18 11.57 17.85
CA MET A 356 -6.78 12.00 17.88
C MET A 356 -6.10 12.00 16.51
N TYR A 357 -6.54 11.12 15.61
CA TYR A 357 -6.12 11.05 14.21
C TYR A 357 -6.73 12.19 13.41
#